data_AF-X0YW62-F1
#
_entry.id   AF-X0YW62-F1
#
_cell.length_a   1.000
_cell.length_b   1.000
_cell.length_c   1.000
_cell.angle_alpha   90.00
_cell.angle_beta   90.00
_cell.angle_gamma   90.00
#
_symmetry.space_group_name_H-M   'P 1'
#
loop_
_entity.id
_entity.type
_entity.pdbx_description
1 polymer ?
#
loop_
_entity_poly.entity_id
_entity_poly.type
_entity_poly.pdbx_seq_one_letter_code
_entity_poly.pdbx_strand_id
1 'polypeptide(L)'
;RSELIARTETANALSTASLDSMSDMGIEGKEWVTAGDANVSDECQGNEAEGVIPVNQEFSGGVMAPPQHPDCRCTVAPARLSR
;
A
#
# COMPACT_ATOMS: atom_id res chain seq x y z
N ARG A 1 20.72 -10.37 2.86
CA ARG A 1 20.24 -9.52 3.98
C ARG A 1 20.21 -8.03 3.60
N SER A 2 21.27 -7.47 3.02
CA SER A 2 21.27 -6.05 2.59
C SER A 2 20.14 -5.71 1.62
N GLU A 3 19.84 -6.61 0.68
CA GLU A 3 18.74 -6.44 -0.28
C GLU A 3 17.35 -6.38 0.37
N LEU A 4 17.07 -7.28 1.33
CA LEU A 4 15.82 -7.29 2.10
C LEU A 4 15.55 -5.93 2.77
N ILE A 5 16.59 -5.38 3.42
CA ILE A 5 16.52 -4.08 4.09
C ILE A 5 16.28 -2.99 3.05
N ALA A 6 17.12 -2.93 2.00
CA ALA A 6 17.01 -1.90 0.97
C ALA A 6 15.63 -1.87 0.30
N ARG A 7 15.05 -3.04 -0.01
CA ARG A 7 13.71 -3.14 -0.57
C ARG A 7 12.63 -2.66 0.40
N THR A 8 12.68 -3.11 1.65
CA THR A 8 11.67 -2.76 2.66
C THR A 8 11.68 -1.24 2.93
N GLU A 9 12.87 -0.64 3.08
CA GLU A 9 13.00 0.81 3.28
C GLU A 9 12.55 1.60 2.05
N THR A 10 12.87 1.13 0.84
CA THR A 10 12.44 1.78 -0.40
C THR A 10 10.93 1.72 -0.57
N ALA A 11 10.31 0.56 -0.28
CA ALA A 11 8.86 0.41 -0.32
C ALA A 11 8.16 1.34 0.68
N ASN A 12 8.70 1.46 1.90
CA ASN A 12 8.18 2.37 2.92
C ASN A 12 8.25 3.82 2.43
N ALA A 13 9.42 4.26 1.95
CA ALA A 13 9.62 5.62 1.45
C ALA A 13 8.67 5.97 0.28
N LEU A 14 8.48 5.05 -0.67
CA LEU A 14 7.58 5.24 -1.81
C LEU A 14 6.10 5.33 -1.37
N SER A 15 5.68 4.48 -0.44
CA SER A 15 4.33 4.51 0.10
C SER A 15 4.03 5.79 0.88
N THR A 16 4.96 6.24 1.73
CA THR A 16 4.82 7.52 2.43
C THR A 16 4.71 8.68 1.43
N ALA A 17 5.61 8.75 0.44
CA ALA A 17 5.57 9.78 -0.58
C ALA A 17 4.25 9.75 -1.41
N SER A 18 3.71 8.55 -1.64
CA SER A 18 2.43 8.38 -2.34
C SER A 18 1.27 8.89 -1.49
N LEU A 19 1.21 8.58 -0.19
CA LEU A 19 0.19 9.11 0.71
C LEU A 19 0.27 10.63 0.87
N ASP A 20 1.48 11.19 1.00
CA ASP A 20 1.69 12.64 1.07
C ASP A 20 1.20 13.31 -0.22
N SER A 21 1.54 12.74 -1.38
CA SER A 21 1.09 13.26 -2.68
C SER A 21 -0.44 13.19 -2.81
N MET A 22 -1.07 12.11 -2.34
CA MET A 22 -2.54 11.99 -2.33
C MET A 22 -3.17 13.08 -1.46
N SER A 23 -2.61 13.33 -0.28
CA SER A 23 -3.06 14.38 0.64
C SER A 23 -2.92 15.76 -0.01
N ASP A 24 -1.77 16.09 -0.57
CA ASP A 24 -1.50 17.39 -1.22
C ASP A 24 -2.42 17.65 -2.42
N MET A 25 -2.81 16.59 -3.13
CA MET A 25 -3.73 16.66 -4.27
C MET A 25 -5.21 16.61 -3.88
N GLY A 26 -5.54 16.43 -2.60
CA GLY A 26 -6.92 16.29 -2.14
C GLY A 26 -7.61 15.00 -2.62
N ILE A 27 -6.84 13.93 -2.84
CA ILE A 27 -7.35 12.62 -3.22
C ILE A 27 -7.93 11.93 -1.98
N GLU A 28 -9.21 11.58 -2.03
CA GLU A 28 -9.94 11.04 -0.87
C GLU A 28 -9.87 9.52 -0.76
N GLY A 29 -9.48 8.80 -1.83
CA GLY A 29 -9.47 7.34 -1.89
C GLY A 29 -8.10 6.76 -2.27
N LYS A 30 -7.80 5.58 -1.72
CA LYS A 30 -6.63 4.79 -2.06
C LYS A 30 -6.98 3.32 -2.23
N GLU A 31 -6.22 2.60 -3.02
CA GLU A 31 -6.32 1.15 -3.16
C GLU A 31 -4.94 0.49 -3.01
N TRP A 32 -4.94 -0.73 -2.50
CA TRP A 32 -3.74 -1.56 -2.42
C TRP A 32 -3.57 -2.31 -3.73
N VAL A 33 -2.35 -2.29 -4.28
CA VAL A 33 -2.02 -2.98 -5.54
C VAL A 33 -0.92 -3.99 -5.24
N THR A 34 -1.22 -5.27 -5.36
CA THR A 34 -0.24 -6.33 -5.12
C THR A 34 0.72 -6.47 -6.29
N ALA A 35 1.82 -7.20 -6.08
CA ALA A 35 2.71 -7.58 -7.17
C ALA A 35 2.05 -8.52 -8.20
N GLY A 36 0.86 -9.08 -7.90
CA GLY A 36 0.09 -9.89 -8.83
C GLY A 36 0.67 -11.28 -9.11
N ASP A 37 1.55 -11.79 -8.26
CA ASP A 37 2.18 -13.11 -8.43
C ASP A 37 1.99 -14.04 -7.22
N ALA A 38 2.41 -15.30 -7.39
CA ALA A 38 2.20 -16.36 -6.39
C ALA A 38 2.95 -16.16 -5.06
N ASN A 39 3.85 -15.18 -4.95
CA ASN A 39 4.56 -14.85 -3.72
C ASN A 39 3.92 -13.70 -2.94
N VAL A 40 2.71 -13.26 -3.31
CA VAL A 40 1.93 -12.30 -2.53
C VAL A 40 1.33 -13.00 -1.32
N SER A 41 1.57 -12.48 -0.12
CA SER A 41 1.03 -13.05 1.13
C SER A 41 -0.50 -12.91 1.21
N ASP A 42 -1.14 -13.79 1.98
CA ASP A 42 -2.59 -13.75 2.20
C ASP A 42 -3.05 -12.41 2.80
N GLU A 43 -2.22 -11.79 3.63
CA GLU A 43 -2.49 -10.47 4.22
C GLU A 43 -2.46 -9.36 3.15
N CYS A 44 -1.49 -9.39 2.24
CA CYS A 44 -1.46 -8.44 1.11
C CYS A 44 -2.62 -8.66 0.13
N GLN A 45 -3.02 -9.91 -0.10
CA GLN A 45 -4.21 -10.22 -0.89
C GLN A 45 -5.48 -9.72 -0.19
N GLY A 46 -5.55 -9.84 1.14
CA GLY A 46 -6.63 -9.28 1.95
C GLY A 46 -6.75 -7.75 1.81
N ASN A 47 -5.63 -7.04 1.92
CA ASN A 47 -5.59 -5.59 1.75
C ASN A 47 -6.04 -5.15 0.33
N GLU A 48 -5.66 -5.88 -0.73
CA GLU A 48 -6.13 -5.61 -2.10
C GLU A 48 -7.61 -5.92 -2.28
N ALA A 49 -8.11 -6.97 -1.65
CA ALA A 49 -9.52 -7.37 -1.71
C ALA A 49 -10.48 -6.38 -1.04
N GLU A 50 -10.00 -5.51 -0.16
CA GLU A 50 -10.79 -4.40 0.40
C GLU A 50 -11.20 -3.36 -0.66
N GLY A 51 -10.47 -3.32 -1.79
CA GLY A 51 -10.71 -2.35 -2.85
C GLY A 51 -10.33 -0.93 -2.44
N VAL A 52 -11.15 0.05 -2.85
CA VAL A 52 -10.89 1.46 -2.57
C VAL A 52 -11.38 1.83 -1.19
N ILE A 53 -10.48 2.31 -0.33
CA ILE A 53 -10.77 2.80 1.01
C ILE A 53 -10.43 4.30 1.13
N PRO A 54 -10.98 5.02 2.13
CA PRO A 54 -10.56 6.39 2.42
C PRO A 54 -9.04 6.50 2.61
N VAL A 55 -8.44 7.57 2.08
CA VAL A 55 -6.98 7.78 2.12
C VAL A 55 -6.42 7.77 3.55
N ASN A 56 -7.20 8.24 4.53
CA ASN A 56 -6.86 8.33 5.95
C ASN A 56 -7.25 7.09 6.77
N GLN A 57 -7.75 6.03 6.13
CA GLN A 57 -8.10 4.77 6.79
C GLN A 57 -6.96 3.75 6.65
N GLU A 58 -6.67 2.98 7.70
CA GLU A 58 -5.78 1.81 7.60
C GLU A 58 -6.45 0.68 6.79
N PHE A 59 -5.64 -0.09 6.07
CA PHE A 59 -6.08 -1.38 5.55
C PHE A 59 -6.25 -2.38 6.72
N SER A 60 -6.95 -3.49 6.48
CA SER A 60 -7.20 -4.55 7.47
C SER A 60 -5.92 -5.15 8.07
N GLY A 61 -4.80 -5.12 7.35
CA GLY A 61 -3.47 -5.44 7.86
C GLY A 61 -2.90 -4.44 8.90
N GLY A 62 -3.65 -3.39 9.27
CA GLY A 62 -3.24 -2.42 10.30
C GLY A 62 -2.17 -1.43 9.87
N VAL A 63 -2.00 -1.21 8.56
CA VAL A 63 -1.06 -0.24 7.99
C VAL A 63 -1.76 0.70 7.03
N MET A 64 -1.24 1.92 6.88
CA MET A 64 -1.79 2.91 5.95
C MET A 64 -1.48 2.61 4.49
N ALA A 65 -0.37 1.94 4.21
CA ALA A 65 0.10 1.58 2.88
C ALA A 65 1.20 0.51 3.04
N PRO A 66 1.65 -0.15 1.95
CA PRO A 66 2.80 -1.05 2.01
C PRO A 66 4.05 -0.36 2.58
N PRO A 67 5.04 -1.11 3.11
CA PRO A 67 5.10 -2.54 3.19
C PRO A 67 4.29 -3.09 4.38
N GLN A 68 3.54 -4.18 4.15
CA GLN A 68 2.89 -4.94 5.23
C GLN A 68 3.92 -5.72 6.07
N HIS A 69 4.95 -6.23 5.41
CA HIS A 69 5.96 -7.11 5.99
C HIS A 69 7.31 -6.91 5.28
N PRO A 70 8.43 -7.43 5.84
CA PRO A 70 9.71 -7.41 5.13
C PRO A 70 9.62 -8.03 3.72
N ASP A 71 10.36 -7.47 2.77
CA ASP A 71 10.34 -7.83 1.34
C ASP A 71 8.96 -7.67 0.64
N CYS A 72 8.01 -6.93 1.22
CA CYS A 72 6.75 -6.64 0.55
C CYS A 72 7.01 -5.85 -0.75
N ARG A 73 6.38 -6.27 -1.84
CA ARG A 73 6.54 -5.71 -3.20
C ARG A 73 5.27 -4.98 -3.69
N CYS A 74 4.29 -4.85 -2.80
CA CYS A 74 3.03 -4.17 -3.09
C CYS A 74 3.24 -2.65 -3.10
N THR A 75 2.28 -1.94 -3.70
CA THR A 75 2.25 -0.47 -3.71
C THR A 75 0.85 0.02 -3.33
N VAL A 76 0.71 1.32 -3.10
CA VAL A 76 -0.57 1.99 -2.95
C VAL A 76 -0.79 2.91 -4.14
N ALA A 77 -2.02 2.99 -4.63
CA ALA A 77 -2.40 3.86 -5.74
C ALA A 77 -3.57 4.77 -5.35
N PRO A 78 -3.63 6.01 -5.88
CA PRO A 78 -4.78 6.86 -5.71
C PRO A 78 -5.97 6.29 -6.47
N ALA A 79 -7.15 6.28 -5.86
CA ALA A 79 -8.36 5.77 -6.48
C ALA A 79 -9.57 6.67 -6.18
N ARG A 80 -10.59 6.62 -7.04
CA ARG A 80 -11.84 7.34 -6.77
C ARG A 80 -12.63 6.59 -5.71
N LEU A 81 -12.80 7.20 -4.55
CA LEU A 81 -13.72 6.69 -3.53
C LEU A 81 -15.14 6.78 -4.08
N SER A 82 -15.76 5.64 -4.37
CA SER A 82 -17.17 5.60 -4.76
C SER A 82 -18.01 6.01 -3.55
N ARG A 83 -18.81 7.07 -3.73
CA ARG A 83 -19.78 7.54 -2.73
C ARG A 83 -20.85 6.50 -2.42
#